data_AF-A0A4Y2I6Z2-F1
#
_entry.id   AF-A0A4Y2I6Z2-F1
#
_cell.length_a   1.000
_cell.length_b   1.000
_cell.length_c   1.000
_cell.angle_alpha   90.00
_cell.angle_beta   90.00
_cell.angle_gamma   90.00
#
_symmetry.space_group_name_H-M   'P 1'
#
loop_
_entity.id
_entity.type
_entity.pdbx_description
1 polymer ?
#
loop_
_entity_poly.entity_id
_entity_poly.type
_entity_poly.pdbx_seq_one_letter_code
_entity_poly.pdbx_strand_id
1 'polypeptide(L)'
;MLLAMLTDERCHIRTLAARRITKTREIDPGGNCVRRFVIPAVNFASTDYIDLTDFQACYVTPTPVLRQISSHELLKMIQDDMPMDGWDFIKFRSHTQSVERIVKFVTEASRKISWTAEHGWLYQSYTRIQKTNVTI
;
A
#
# COMPACT_ATOMS: atom_id res chain seq x y z
N MET A 1 -1.66 2.23 -0.15
CA MET A 1 -2.79 2.77 -0.95
C MET A 1 -2.37 3.21 -2.35
N LEU A 2 -1.45 4.18 -2.51
CA LEU A 2 -1.05 4.68 -3.84
C LEU A 2 -0.52 3.59 -4.78
N LEU A 3 0.28 2.63 -4.30
CA LEU A 3 0.75 1.50 -5.11
C LEU A 3 -0.39 0.62 -5.63
N ALA A 4 -1.42 0.37 -4.81
CA ALA A 4 -2.59 -0.40 -5.21
C ALA A 4 -3.42 0.36 -6.26
N MET A 5 -3.60 1.66 -6.08
CA MET A 5 -4.25 2.51 -7.09
C MET A 5 -3.47 2.56 -8.41
N LEU A 6 -2.13 2.57 -8.33
CA LEU A 6 -1.23 2.60 -9.49
C LEU A 6 -1.24 1.27 -10.27
N THR A 7 -1.64 0.18 -9.62
CA THR A 7 -1.77 -1.17 -10.22
C THR A 7 -3.22 -1.56 -10.49
N ASP A 8 -4.18 -0.62 -10.32
CA ASP A 8 -5.60 -0.85 -10.60
C ASP A 8 -5.84 -0.94 -12.12
N GLU A 9 -6.79 -1.78 -12.54
CA GLU A 9 -7.16 -1.94 -13.95
C GLU A 9 -7.81 -0.69 -14.55
N ARG A 10 -8.44 0.14 -13.71
CA ARG A 10 -9.13 1.37 -14.12
C ARG A 10 -8.13 2.50 -14.38
N CYS A 11 -8.05 2.97 -15.62
CA CYS A 11 -7.13 4.05 -16.03
C CYS A 11 -7.27 5.32 -15.18
N HIS A 12 -8.51 5.76 -14.89
CA HIS A 12 -8.76 6.97 -14.10
C HIS A 12 -8.19 6.88 -12.67
N ILE A 13 -8.14 5.67 -12.09
CA ILE A 13 -7.56 5.44 -10.76
C ILE A 13 -6.03 5.44 -10.81
N ARG A 14 -5.45 4.79 -11.82
CA ARG A 14 -4.00 4.84 -12.06
C ARG A 14 -3.51 6.27 -12.27
N THR A 15 -4.21 7.02 -13.13
CA THR A 15 -3.88 8.42 -13.43
C THR A 15 -4.02 9.29 -12.19
N LEU A 16 -5.04 9.07 -11.37
CA LEU A 16 -5.17 9.75 -10.06
C LEU A 16 -4.01 9.40 -9.12
N ALA A 17 -3.59 8.14 -9.07
CA ALA A 17 -2.44 7.70 -8.28
C ALA A 17 -1.14 8.35 -8.74
N ALA A 18 -0.87 8.35 -10.04
CA ALA A 18 0.32 8.95 -10.63
C ALA A 18 0.39 10.45 -10.32
N ARG A 19 -0.71 11.20 -10.52
CA ARG A 19 -0.81 12.62 -10.16
C ARG A 19 -0.51 12.86 -8.69
N ARG A 20 -1.08 12.04 -7.80
CA ARG A 20 -0.83 12.13 -6.36
C ARG A 20 0.65 11.93 -6.07
N ILE A 21 1.28 10.89 -6.61
CA ILE A 21 2.71 10.60 -6.41
C ILE A 21 3.60 11.75 -6.88
N THR A 22 3.35 12.29 -8.08
CA THR A 22 4.11 13.43 -8.62
C THR A 22 4.00 14.64 -7.70
N LYS A 23 2.78 15.03 -7.30
CA LYS A 23 2.56 16.13 -6.35
C LYS A 23 3.26 15.91 -5.01
N THR A 24 3.34 14.65 -4.58
CA THR A 24 4.02 14.31 -3.33
C THR A 24 5.53 14.55 -3.41
N ARG A 25 6.14 14.30 -4.58
CA ARG A 25 7.58 14.52 -4.83
C ARG A 25 7.93 15.98 -4.98
N GLU A 26 7.02 16.80 -5.48
CA GLU A 26 7.22 18.27 -5.52
C GLU A 26 7.38 18.86 -4.12
N ILE A 27 6.71 18.27 -3.12
CA ILE A 27 6.79 18.71 -1.71
C ILE A 27 8.12 18.29 -1.05
N ASP A 28 8.64 17.11 -1.39
CA ASP A 28 9.93 16.61 -0.89
C ASP A 28 10.74 15.95 -2.03
N PRO A 29 11.44 16.75 -2.86
CA PRO A 29 12.17 16.25 -4.01
C PRO A 29 13.42 15.44 -3.63
N GLY A 30 13.95 15.64 -2.41
CA GLY A 30 15.14 14.95 -1.93
C GLY A 30 14.84 13.62 -1.23
N GLY A 31 13.66 13.48 -0.61
CA GLY A 31 13.38 12.34 0.25
C GLY A 31 14.37 12.26 1.43
N ASN A 32 14.90 13.42 1.82
CA ASN A 32 15.90 13.60 2.89
C ASN A 32 15.22 13.92 4.22
N CYS A 33 13.95 14.33 4.16
CA CYS A 33 13.16 14.63 5.33
C CYS A 33 12.77 13.31 6.03
N VAL A 34 12.90 13.29 7.37
CA VAL A 34 12.42 12.17 8.17
C VAL A 34 10.93 11.98 7.90
N ARG A 35 10.55 10.82 7.36
CA ARG A 35 9.15 10.50 7.05
C ARG A 35 8.36 10.46 8.35
N ARG A 36 7.52 11.48 8.57
CA ARG A 36 6.50 11.42 9.61
C ARG A 36 5.38 10.51 9.15
N PHE A 37 5.27 9.34 9.77
CA PHE A 37 4.16 8.44 9.52
C PHE A 37 2.89 9.02 10.17
N VAL A 38 2.05 9.65 9.35
CA VAL A 38 0.71 10.08 9.75
C VAL A 38 -0.25 8.98 9.33
N ILE A 39 -1.05 8.47 10.28
CA ILE A 39 -2.10 7.51 9.98
C ILE A 39 -3.25 8.30 9.35
N PRO A 40 -3.57 8.09 8.06
CA PRO A 40 -4.72 8.73 7.46
C PRO A 40 -6.01 8.25 8.13
N ALA A 41 -7.00 9.13 8.23
CA ALA A 41 -8.35 8.70 8.52
C ALA A 41 -8.85 7.84 7.36
N VAL A 42 -9.18 6.58 7.63
CA VAL A 42 -9.68 5.62 6.64
C VAL A 42 -11.18 5.48 6.81
N ASN A 43 -11.93 5.69 5.72
CA ASN A 43 -13.37 5.45 5.70
C ASN A 43 -13.65 3.99 5.32
N PHE A 44 -13.95 3.16 6.32
CA PHE A 44 -14.24 1.74 6.11
C PHE A 44 -15.57 1.46 5.39
N ALA A 45 -16.48 2.44 5.34
CA ALA A 45 -17.71 2.33 4.56
C ALA A 45 -17.51 2.65 3.07
N SER A 46 -16.31 3.11 2.69
CA SER A 46 -16.00 3.46 1.31
C SER A 46 -15.95 2.22 0.42
N THR A 47 -16.54 2.33 -0.77
CA THR A 47 -16.43 1.34 -1.85
C THR A 47 -15.37 1.72 -2.88
N ASP A 48 -14.86 2.96 -2.85
CA ASP A 48 -13.86 3.46 -3.80
C ASP A 48 -12.63 4.07 -3.11
N TYR A 49 -11.49 4.04 -3.80
CA TYR A 49 -10.22 4.58 -3.34
C TYR A 49 -10.24 6.10 -3.14
N ILE A 50 -11.15 6.81 -3.80
CA ILE A 50 -11.28 8.27 -3.68
C ILE A 50 -11.77 8.63 -2.28
N ASP A 51 -12.80 7.94 -1.80
CA ASP A 51 -13.44 8.22 -0.51
C ASP A 51 -12.83 7.43 0.65
N LEU A 52 -11.92 6.49 0.34
CA LEU A 52 -11.26 5.65 1.34
C LEU A 52 -10.34 6.45 2.27
N THR A 53 -9.77 7.56 1.80
CA THR A 53 -8.83 8.37 2.58
C THR A 53 -8.89 9.83 2.14
N ASP A 54 -8.89 10.76 3.10
CA ASP A 54 -8.74 12.19 2.81
C ASP A 54 -7.28 12.51 2.45
N PHE A 55 -7.02 12.59 1.15
CA PHE A 55 -5.71 12.93 0.59
C PHE A 55 -5.34 14.42 0.71
N GLN A 56 -6.30 15.28 1.05
CA GLN A 56 -6.05 16.70 1.28
C GLN A 56 -5.61 16.94 2.73
N ALA A 57 -6.21 16.22 3.67
CA ALA A 57 -5.82 16.27 5.08
C ALA A 57 -4.57 15.42 5.39
N CYS A 58 -4.28 14.38 4.61
CA CYS A 58 -3.11 13.54 4.79
C CYS A 58 -1.97 13.96 3.86
N TYR A 59 -0.89 14.54 4.42
CA TYR A 59 0.41 14.62 3.75
C TYR A 59 0.97 13.21 3.58
N VAL A 60 0.55 12.52 2.52
CA VAL A 60 1.13 11.23 2.14
C VAL A 60 2.60 11.51 1.83
N THR A 61 3.54 10.79 2.44
CA THR A 61 4.95 10.85 2.02
C THR A 61 5.16 9.84 0.89
N PRO A 62 6.02 10.11 -0.12
CA PRO A 62 6.28 9.15 -1.18
C PRO A 62 6.71 7.81 -0.58
N THR A 63 6.08 6.72 -1.04
CA THR A 63 6.40 5.39 -0.51
C THR A 63 7.77 4.97 -1.05
N PRO A 64 8.68 4.36 -0.26
CA PRO A 64 10.00 3.96 -0.75
C PRO A 64 9.95 3.11 -2.03
N VAL A 65 8.97 2.21 -2.14
CA VAL A 65 8.65 1.43 -3.35
C VAL A 65 8.44 2.34 -4.56
N LEU A 66 7.71 3.44 -4.35
CA LEU A 66 7.38 4.41 -5.38
C LEU A 66 8.52 5.37 -5.66
N ARG A 67 9.62 5.41 -4.89
CA ARG A 67 10.77 6.30 -5.16
C ARG A 67 11.61 5.85 -6.35
N GLN A 68 11.57 4.55 -6.68
CA GLN A 68 12.36 3.97 -7.76
C GLN A 68 11.79 4.24 -9.14
N ILE A 69 10.47 4.43 -9.21
CA ILE A 69 9.78 4.82 -10.43
C ILE A 69 10.26 6.23 -10.82
N SER A 70 10.70 6.43 -12.06
CA SER A 70 11.10 7.77 -12.49
C SER A 70 9.91 8.72 -12.59
N SER A 71 10.11 10.02 -12.34
CA SER A 71 9.03 11.00 -12.55
C SER A 71 8.58 11.05 -14.01
N HIS A 72 9.48 10.75 -14.94
CA HIS A 72 9.17 10.64 -16.37
C HIS A 72 8.19 9.50 -16.68
N GLU A 73 8.38 8.33 -16.08
CA GLU A 73 7.45 7.20 -16.22
C GLU A 73 6.07 7.52 -15.65
N LEU A 74 6.00 8.20 -14.51
CA LEU A 74 4.72 8.67 -13.96
C LEU A 74 4.04 9.69 -14.87
N LEU A 75 4.80 10.60 -15.50
CA LEU A 75 4.25 11.57 -16.44
C LEU A 75 3.75 10.91 -17.72
N LYS A 76 4.48 9.94 -18.27
CA LYS A 76 4.00 9.10 -19.37
C LYS A 76 2.72 8.38 -19.01
N MET A 77 2.62 7.85 -17.80
CA MET A 77 1.41 7.18 -17.34
C MET A 77 0.20 8.11 -17.29
N ILE A 78 0.40 9.39 -16.96
CA ILE A 78 -0.66 10.41 -16.96
C ILE A 78 -1.08 10.81 -18.39
N GLN A 79 -0.18 10.72 -19.36
CA GLN A 79 -0.40 11.17 -20.75
C GLN A 79 -0.91 10.03 -21.66
N ASP A 80 -0.34 8.83 -21.51
CA ASP A 80 -0.50 7.72 -22.44
C ASP A 80 -1.40 6.59 -21.87
N ASP A 81 -1.94 6.75 -20.65
CA ASP A 81 -2.73 5.75 -19.90
C ASP A 81 -2.06 4.36 -19.79
N MET A 82 -0.71 4.34 -19.88
CA MET A 82 0.08 3.12 -20.03
C MET A 82 -0.16 2.13 -18.89
N PRO A 83 -0.40 0.84 -19.21
CA PRO A 83 -0.50 -0.21 -18.21
C PRO A 83 0.83 -0.41 -17.48
N MET A 84 0.73 -1.02 -16.30
CA MET A 84 1.86 -1.24 -15.40
C MET A 84 2.63 -2.52 -15.69
N ASP A 85 2.33 -3.19 -16.81
CA ASP A 85 2.77 -4.53 -17.22
C ASP A 85 4.23 -4.55 -17.70
N GLY A 86 5.13 -4.01 -16.88
CA GLY A 86 6.56 -4.01 -17.18
C GLY A 86 7.42 -3.31 -16.14
N TRP A 87 6.83 -2.86 -15.02
CA TRP A 87 7.57 -2.13 -14.00
C TRP A 87 8.15 -3.08 -12.97
N ASP A 88 9.48 -3.15 -12.92
CA ASP A 88 10.19 -3.92 -11.90
C ASP A 88 10.19 -3.17 -10.57
N PHE A 89 9.19 -3.46 -9.73
CA PHE A 89 9.25 -3.06 -8.34
C PHE A 89 10.35 -3.85 -7.63
N ILE A 90 11.20 -3.19 -6.83
CA ILE A 90 12.09 -3.93 -5.94
C ILE A 90 11.24 -4.83 -5.05
N LYS A 91 11.54 -6.13 -5.11
CA LYS A 91 11.02 -7.11 -4.16
C LYS A 91 11.55 -6.72 -2.79
N PHE A 92 10.71 -6.06 -1.99
CA PHE A 92 11.00 -5.90 -0.57
C PHE A 92 11.12 -7.30 0.04
N ARG A 93 12.14 -7.55 0.86
CA ARG A 93 12.13 -8.70 1.77
C ARG A 93 10.99 -8.47 2.76
N SER A 94 9.79 -8.90 2.39
CA SER A 94 8.60 -8.85 3.26
C SER A 94 8.75 -9.76 4.48
N HIS A 95 9.74 -10.66 4.46
CA HIS A 95 10.12 -11.55 5.56
C HIS A 95 11.32 -11.00 6.31
N THR A 96 11.11 -9.89 7.04
CA THR A 96 12.02 -9.58 8.14
C THR A 96 11.44 -10.16 9.43
N GLN A 97 12.31 -10.64 10.31
CA GLN A 97 11.93 -11.21 11.60
C GLN A 97 11.06 -10.27 12.45
N SER A 98 11.10 -8.96 12.18
CA SER A 98 10.24 -7.94 12.79
C SER A 98 8.79 -8.01 12.30
N VAL A 99 8.56 -8.19 10.99
CA VAL A 99 7.22 -8.32 10.40
C VAL A 99 6.53 -9.58 10.92
N GLU A 100 7.26 -10.70 10.99
CA GLU A 100 6.72 -11.95 11.55
C GLU A 100 6.31 -11.80 13.02
N ARG A 101 7.15 -11.12 13.82
CA ARG A 101 6.85 -10.84 15.23
C ARG A 101 5.61 -9.95 15.39
N ILE A 102 5.45 -8.92 14.56
CA ILE A 102 4.27 -8.02 14.60
C ILE A 102 3.00 -8.78 14.21
N VAL A 103 3.03 -9.55 13.11
CA VAL A 103 1.87 -10.34 12.67
C VAL A 103 1.48 -11.37 13.73
N LYS A 104 2.47 -12.04 14.33
CA LYS A 104 2.25 -12.96 15.45
C LYS A 104 1.61 -12.24 16.64
N PHE A 105 2.14 -11.09 17.06
CA PHE A 105 1.61 -10.32 18.17
C PHE A 105 0.16 -9.87 17.94
N VAL A 106 -0.15 -9.32 16.76
CA VAL A 106 -1.52 -8.92 16.38
C VAL A 106 -2.46 -10.13 16.39
N THR A 107 -2.00 -11.29 15.92
CA THR A 107 -2.79 -12.53 15.89
C THR A 107 -3.03 -13.10 17.29
N GLU A 108 -2.05 -13.03 18.18
CA GLU A 108 -2.17 -13.44 19.58
C GLU A 108 -3.09 -12.49 20.37
N ALA A 109 -2.96 -11.18 20.15
CA ALA A 109 -3.86 -10.18 20.72
C ALA A 109 -5.31 -10.39 20.23
N SER A 110 -5.48 -10.69 18.94
CA SER A 110 -6.80 -10.99 18.36
C SER A 110 -7.42 -12.26 18.92
N ARG A 111 -6.63 -13.25 19.34
CA ARG A 111 -7.14 -14.49 19.99
C ARG A 111 -7.69 -14.26 21.40
N LYS A 112 -7.18 -13.25 22.11
CA LYS A 112 -7.66 -12.91 23.46
C LYS A 112 -8.96 -12.11 23.44
N ILE A 113 -9.29 -11.47 22.32
CA ILE A 113 -10.57 -10.82 22.12
C ILE A 113 -11.48 -11.84 21.42
N SER A 114 -12.49 -12.38 22.11
CA SER A 114 -13.43 -13.35 21.56
C SER A 114 -14.29 -12.68 20.47
N TRP A 115 -13.79 -12.66 19.23
CA TRP A 115 -14.58 -12.23 18.07
C TRP A 115 -15.44 -13.40 17.60
N THR A 116 -16.75 -13.18 17.55
CA THR A 116 -17.71 -14.11 16.94
C THR A 116 -17.38 -14.31 15.46
N ALA A 117 -17.72 -15.50 14.94
CA ALA A 117 -17.16 -16.16 13.76
C ALA A 117 -17.22 -15.41 12.41
N GLU A 118 -17.74 -14.18 12.35
CA GLU A 118 -17.98 -13.44 11.12
C GLU A 118 -16.75 -12.68 10.59
N HIS A 119 -15.71 -12.50 11.42
CA HIS A 119 -14.49 -11.75 11.07
C HIS A 119 -13.17 -12.57 11.15
N GLY A 120 -13.24 -13.90 11.18
CA GLY A 120 -12.08 -14.81 11.32
C GLY A 120 -11.11 -14.92 10.13
N TRP A 121 -11.23 -14.05 9.12
CA TRP A 121 -10.53 -14.13 7.84
C TRP A 121 -9.01 -14.06 7.95
N LEU A 122 -8.49 -13.25 8.88
CA LEU A 122 -7.04 -13.14 9.12
C LEU A 122 -6.44 -14.44 9.68
N TYR A 123 -7.16 -15.12 10.59
CA TYR A 123 -6.72 -16.38 11.19
C TYR A 123 -6.78 -17.55 10.19
N GLN A 124 -7.85 -17.63 9.40
CA GLN A 124 -7.95 -18.61 8.31
C GLN A 124 -6.89 -18.36 7.23
N SER A 125 -6.59 -17.10 6.90
CA SER A 125 -5.55 -16.77 5.92
C SER A 125 -4.16 -17.20 6.41
N TYR A 126 -3.81 -16.95 7.68
CA TYR A 126 -2.54 -17.37 8.26
C TYR A 126 -2.38 -18.90 8.29
N THR A 127 -3.39 -19.63 8.75
CA THR A 127 -3.35 -21.11 8.80
C THR A 127 -3.32 -21.74 7.41
N ARG A 128 -3.92 -21.09 6.40
CA ARG A 128 -3.84 -21.51 5.00
C ARG A 128 -2.44 -21.32 4.42
N ILE A 129 -1.77 -20.20 4.72
CA ILE A 129 -0.39 -19.91 4.28
C ILE A 129 0.62 -20.91 4.89
N GLN A 130 0.45 -21.28 6.17
CA GLN A 130 1.32 -22.26 6.84
C GLN A 130 1.17 -23.69 6.28
N LYS A 131 -0.02 -24.07 5.80
CA LYS A 131 -0.28 -25.43 5.28
C LYS A 131 0.23 -25.66 3.85
N THR A 132 0.49 -24.60 3.09
CA THR A 132 0.92 -24.72 1.68
C THR A 132 2.38 -25.12 1.48
N ASN A 133 3.16 -25.46 2.52
CA ASN A 133 4.55 -25.91 2.41
C ASN A 133 5.35 -25.11 1.37
N VAL A 134 5.25 -23.79 1.42
CA VAL A 134 6.29 -22.96 0.84
C VAL A 134 7.44 -23.08 1.83
N THR A 135 8.39 -23.96 1.52
CA THR A 135 9.69 -23.97 2.19
C THR A 135 10.36 -22.65 1.86
N ILE A 136 10.40 -21.74 2.84
CA ILE A 136 11.05 -20.42 2.78
C ILE A 136 12.49 -20.57 3.28
#